data_AF-A0A0F8ZDZ0-F1
#
_entry.id   AF-A0A0F8ZDZ0-F1
#
_cell.length_a   1.000
_cell.length_b   1.000
_cell.length_c   1.000
_cell.angle_alpha   90.00
_cell.angle_beta   90.00
_cell.angle_gamma   90.00
#
_symmetry.space_group_name_H-M   'P 1'
#
loop_
_entity.id
_entity.type
_entity.pdbx_description
1 polymer ?
#
loop_
_entity_poly.entity_id
_entity_poly.type
_entity_poly.pdbx_seq_one_letter_code
_entity_poly.pdbx_strand_id
1 'polypeptide(L)'
;IQKVEPTEPPQSPIERMATLVAHPDSKIDAAGMATLLDAQLKYEANEARKAYAEAMAAFKMHPPEIVKDRSVEYLKVKYNHATLANVTTCINTGLSEHGLTAAWQTEQIPATEREKTKVRVTCKITHIFGHSESTSLAAEPDNSGSKNAIQAIGSTVTYLQRYTLLALTGLATCEQDDDGVASGQRPPSVRQPTDEEWEVIAEVCKAIPAPPGKRVDAKKVAAICYESRQASPSAMSAVSRIAKWLSDMNRPELFIPENRSDFEIGQDMPGDENSVPDDPAARDAEETAAAKFGEENDQVPCRFDAICLIKDPDNGNRYQVEWLRNAFST
;
A
#
# COMPACT_ATOMS: atom_id res chain seq x y z
N ILE A 1 -57.51 16.19 -8.62
CA ILE A 1 -56.37 15.26 -8.39
C ILE A 1 -56.96 13.86 -8.49
N GLN A 2 -56.79 13.18 -9.63
CA GLN A 2 -57.26 11.79 -9.77
C GLN A 2 -56.44 10.91 -8.85
N LYS A 3 -57.14 10.10 -8.06
CA LYS A 3 -56.58 9.12 -7.14
C LYS A 3 -55.98 8.01 -8.00
N VAL A 4 -54.66 7.96 -8.09
CA VAL A 4 -53.94 6.87 -8.76
C VAL A 4 -54.17 5.63 -7.89
N GLU A 5 -54.87 4.64 -8.42
CA GLU A 5 -55.01 3.33 -7.78
C GLU A 5 -53.62 2.67 -7.64
N PRO A 6 -53.37 1.91 -6.57
CA PRO A 6 -52.11 1.22 -6.40
C PRO A 6 -51.96 0.17 -7.51
N THR A 7 -51.08 0.44 -8.47
CA THR A 7 -50.62 -0.57 -9.43
C THR A 7 -50.03 -1.72 -8.63
N GLU A 8 -50.53 -2.94 -8.82
CA GLU A 8 -49.92 -4.14 -8.25
C GLU A 8 -48.41 -4.14 -8.49
N PRO A 9 -47.59 -4.53 -7.50
CA PRO A 9 -46.15 -4.54 -7.66
C PRO A 9 -45.78 -5.41 -8.88
N PRO A 10 -44.79 -5.01 -9.68
CA PRO A 10 -44.39 -5.78 -10.85
C PRO A 10 -43.97 -7.19 -10.41
N GLN A 11 -44.72 -8.21 -10.85
CA GLN A 11 -44.43 -9.61 -10.55
C GLN A 11 -43.07 -10.01 -11.14
N SER A 12 -42.26 -10.69 -10.33
CA SER A 12 -40.98 -11.24 -10.79
C SER A 12 -41.19 -12.34 -11.84
N PRO A 13 -40.24 -12.57 -12.76
CA PRO A 13 -40.35 -13.65 -13.74
C PRO A 13 -40.57 -15.04 -13.10
N ILE A 14 -40.02 -15.30 -11.91
CA ILE A 14 -40.21 -16.56 -11.18
C ILE A 14 -41.64 -16.72 -10.62
N GLU A 15 -42.27 -15.65 -10.15
CA GLU A 15 -43.69 -15.68 -9.76
C GLU A 15 -44.58 -15.95 -10.98
N ARG A 16 -44.28 -15.32 -12.12
CA ARG A 16 -44.99 -15.60 -13.37
C ARG A 16 -44.76 -17.04 -13.84
N MET A 17 -43.55 -17.57 -13.68
CA MET A 17 -43.24 -18.98 -13.98
C MET A 17 -44.03 -19.93 -13.08
N ALA A 18 -44.07 -19.70 -11.77
CA ALA A 18 -44.83 -20.52 -10.83
C ALA A 18 -46.32 -20.53 -11.18
N THR A 19 -46.87 -19.37 -11.54
CA THR A 19 -48.27 -19.23 -11.96
C THR A 19 -48.55 -19.97 -13.27
N LEU A 20 -47.63 -19.88 -14.24
CA LEU A 20 -47.74 -20.57 -15.52
C LEU A 20 -47.61 -22.09 -15.39
N VAL A 21 -46.74 -22.59 -14.50
CA VAL A 21 -46.54 -24.04 -14.28
C VAL A 21 -47.72 -24.64 -13.50
N ALA A 22 -48.33 -23.88 -12.59
CA ALA A 22 -49.51 -24.32 -11.84
C ALA A 22 -50.80 -24.36 -12.68
N HIS A 23 -50.80 -23.75 -13.88
CA HIS A 23 -51.98 -23.73 -14.74
C HIS A 23 -52.21 -25.11 -15.38
N PRO A 24 -53.41 -25.70 -15.28
CA PRO A 24 -53.68 -27.07 -15.76
C PRO A 24 -53.48 -27.28 -17.27
N ASP A 25 -53.48 -26.21 -18.07
CA ASP A 25 -53.27 -26.24 -19.53
C ASP A 25 -51.83 -25.89 -19.95
N SER A 26 -50.91 -25.76 -19.00
CA SER A 26 -49.53 -25.35 -19.27
C SER A 26 -48.79 -26.39 -20.09
N LYS A 27 -48.27 -25.99 -21.26
CA LYS A 27 -47.44 -26.80 -22.16
C LYS A 27 -46.04 -26.24 -22.30
N ILE A 28 -45.44 -25.81 -21.18
CA ILE A 28 -44.06 -25.31 -21.19
C ILE A 28 -43.12 -26.51 -21.30
N ASP A 29 -42.30 -26.53 -22.36
CA ASP A 29 -41.26 -27.52 -22.57
C ASP A 29 -39.95 -27.11 -21.85
N ALA A 30 -38.93 -27.97 -21.91
CA ALA A 30 -37.64 -27.69 -21.28
C ALA A 30 -36.98 -26.40 -21.83
N ALA A 31 -37.18 -26.09 -23.11
CA ALA A 31 -36.67 -24.87 -23.73
C ALA A 31 -37.37 -23.61 -23.20
N GLY A 32 -38.68 -23.65 -23.02
CA GLY A 32 -39.45 -22.58 -22.38
C GLY A 32 -39.04 -22.34 -20.92
N MET A 33 -38.80 -23.41 -20.15
CA MET A 33 -38.28 -23.29 -18.77
C MET A 33 -36.88 -22.65 -18.75
N ALA A 34 -35.97 -23.07 -19.62
CA ALA A 34 -34.64 -22.47 -19.73
C ALA A 34 -34.71 -20.97 -20.07
N THR A 35 -35.63 -20.60 -20.97
CA THR A 35 -35.86 -19.19 -21.34
C THR A 35 -36.36 -18.36 -20.17
N LEU A 36 -37.29 -18.91 -19.37
CA LEU A 36 -37.81 -18.23 -18.18
C LEU A 36 -36.76 -18.10 -17.08
N LEU A 37 -35.90 -19.11 -16.89
CA LEU A 37 -34.76 -19.05 -15.96
C LEU A 37 -33.74 -17.99 -16.39
N ASP A 38 -33.41 -17.91 -17.68
CA ASP A 38 -32.55 -16.85 -18.21
C ASP A 38 -33.17 -15.45 -18.01
N ALA A 39 -34.48 -15.32 -18.25
CA ALA A 39 -35.21 -14.08 -17.96
C ALA A 39 -35.16 -13.72 -16.46
N GLN A 40 -35.24 -14.71 -15.57
CA GLN A 40 -35.10 -14.51 -14.13
C GLN A 40 -33.69 -14.04 -13.75
N LEU A 41 -32.64 -14.68 -14.26
CA LEU A 41 -31.25 -14.27 -14.01
C LEU A 41 -30.99 -12.83 -14.47
N LYS A 42 -31.53 -12.44 -15.63
CA LYS A 42 -31.45 -11.07 -16.13
C LYS A 42 -32.24 -10.09 -15.28
N TYR A 43 -33.39 -10.50 -14.76
CA TYR A 43 -34.17 -9.69 -13.83
C TYR A 43 -33.42 -9.47 -12.52
N GLU A 44 -32.89 -10.52 -11.90
CA GLU A 44 -32.08 -10.43 -10.67
C GLU A 44 -30.83 -9.57 -10.86
N ALA A 45 -30.13 -9.71 -12.00
CA ALA A 45 -29.00 -8.85 -12.33
C ALA A 45 -29.40 -7.36 -12.47
N ASN A 46 -30.57 -7.09 -13.04
CA ASN A 46 -31.11 -5.73 -13.12
C ASN A 46 -31.51 -5.18 -11.75
N GLU A 47 -32.12 -5.99 -10.89
CA GLU A 47 -32.44 -5.60 -9.51
C GLU A 47 -31.16 -5.32 -8.71
N ALA A 48 -30.13 -6.17 -8.82
CA ALA A 48 -28.84 -5.94 -8.19
C ALA A 48 -28.18 -4.63 -8.68
N ARG A 49 -28.29 -4.32 -9.99
CA ARG A 49 -27.79 -3.06 -10.57
C ARG A 49 -28.55 -1.84 -10.04
N LYS A 50 -29.88 -1.91 -9.92
CA LYS A 50 -30.69 -0.84 -9.34
C LYS A 50 -30.33 -0.62 -7.87
N ALA A 51 -30.21 -1.70 -7.10
CA ALA A 51 -29.84 -1.63 -5.69
C ALA A 51 -28.43 -1.05 -5.48
N TYR A 52 -27.46 -1.42 -6.32
CA TYR A 52 -26.14 -0.77 -6.32
C TYR A 52 -26.24 0.73 -6.59
N ALA A 53 -27.02 1.15 -7.59
CA ALA A 53 -27.17 2.57 -7.94
C ALA A 53 -27.82 3.36 -6.79
N GLU A 54 -28.82 2.78 -6.12
CA GLU A 54 -29.45 3.36 -4.92
C GLU A 54 -28.47 3.46 -3.75
N ALA A 55 -27.74 2.39 -3.45
CA ALA A 55 -26.72 2.35 -2.39
C ALA A 55 -25.61 3.39 -2.64
N MET A 56 -25.13 3.49 -3.89
CA MET A 56 -24.10 4.46 -4.27
C MET A 56 -24.62 5.91 -4.23
N ALA A 57 -25.89 6.14 -4.57
CA ALA A 57 -26.52 7.45 -4.42
C ALA A 57 -26.65 7.83 -2.94
N ALA A 58 -27.05 6.88 -2.08
CA ALA A 58 -27.17 7.08 -0.64
C ALA A 58 -25.81 7.40 0.00
N PHE A 59 -24.78 6.64 -0.34
CA PHE A 59 -23.39 6.92 0.07
C PHE A 59 -22.95 8.34 -0.28
N LYS A 60 -23.32 8.82 -1.48
CA LYS A 60 -22.97 10.17 -1.95
C LYS A 60 -23.79 11.29 -1.33
N MET A 61 -24.87 11.02 -0.61
CA MET A 61 -25.64 12.07 0.10
C MET A 61 -24.86 12.64 1.28
N HIS A 62 -24.02 11.82 1.92
CA HIS A 62 -23.17 12.19 3.04
C HIS A 62 -21.73 11.74 2.76
N PRO A 63 -21.06 12.35 1.77
CA PRO A 63 -19.74 11.90 1.35
C PRO A 63 -18.73 12.11 2.50
N PRO A 64 -17.86 11.12 2.77
CA PRO A 64 -16.84 11.27 3.79
C PRO A 64 -15.84 12.36 3.41
N GLU A 65 -15.43 13.17 4.38
CA GLU A 65 -14.39 14.17 4.18
C GLU A 65 -13.00 13.52 4.25
N ILE A 66 -12.20 13.69 3.20
CA ILE A 66 -10.87 13.06 3.09
C ILE A 66 -9.80 14.15 3.16
N VAL A 67 -9.31 14.41 4.37
CA VAL A 67 -8.26 15.40 4.62
C VAL A 67 -6.87 14.89 4.21
N LYS A 68 -5.96 15.80 3.85
CA LYS A 68 -4.56 15.46 3.59
C LYS A 68 -3.82 15.28 4.93
N ASP A 69 -3.46 14.04 5.26
CA ASP A 69 -2.82 13.64 6.51
C ASP A 69 -1.29 13.50 6.41
N ARG A 70 -0.71 13.60 5.20
CA ARG A 70 0.73 13.50 4.99
C ARG A 70 1.30 14.71 4.25
N SER A 71 2.44 15.19 4.72
CA SER A 71 3.29 16.17 4.03
C SER A 71 4.53 15.49 3.50
N VAL A 72 4.84 15.68 2.22
CA VAL A 72 6.07 15.20 1.57
C VAL A 72 6.89 16.41 1.17
N GLU A 73 8.18 16.35 1.50
CA GLU A 73 9.17 17.34 1.09
C GLU A 73 10.33 16.61 0.42
N TYR A 74 10.49 16.85 -0.89
CA TYR A 74 11.55 16.27 -1.70
C TYR A 74 12.20 17.35 -2.57
N LEU A 75 13.51 17.57 -2.39
CA LEU A 75 14.27 18.64 -3.03
C LEU A 75 13.58 20.02 -2.84
N LYS A 76 13.01 20.57 -3.92
CA LYS A 76 12.30 21.86 -3.95
C LYS A 76 10.77 21.72 -3.98
N VAL A 77 10.24 20.50 -3.96
CA VAL A 77 8.81 20.22 -4.05
C VAL A 77 8.29 19.84 -2.68
N LYS A 78 7.34 20.62 -2.18
CA LYS A 78 6.57 20.30 -0.98
C LYS A 78 5.11 20.15 -1.37
N TYR A 79 4.51 19.02 -1.02
CA TYR A 79 3.10 18.79 -1.27
C TYR A 79 2.48 17.94 -0.18
N ASN A 80 1.21 18.22 0.09
CA ASN A 80 0.42 17.45 1.04
C ASN A 80 -0.53 16.53 0.28
N HIS A 81 -0.71 15.31 0.79
CA HIS A 81 -1.56 14.31 0.17
C HIS A 81 -2.27 13.45 1.23
N ALA A 82 -3.40 12.86 0.87
CA ALA A 82 -4.08 11.89 1.72
C ALA A 82 -3.48 10.49 1.54
N THR A 83 -3.10 9.82 2.62
CA THR A 83 -2.54 8.47 2.59
C THR A 83 -3.58 7.44 2.14
N LEU A 84 -3.13 6.28 1.63
CA LEU A 84 -4.06 5.20 1.28
C LEU A 84 -4.85 4.73 2.51
N ALA A 85 -4.20 4.61 3.67
CA ALA A 85 -4.85 4.21 4.92
C ALA A 85 -6.00 5.15 5.31
N ASN A 86 -5.78 6.46 5.23
CA ASN A 86 -6.80 7.46 5.50
C ASN A 86 -7.95 7.39 4.49
N VAL A 87 -7.63 7.38 3.19
CA VAL A 87 -8.64 7.28 2.11
C VAL A 87 -9.49 6.02 2.26
N THR A 88 -8.86 4.86 2.48
CA THR A 88 -9.56 3.59 2.62
C THR A 88 -10.39 3.52 3.89
N THR A 89 -9.90 4.03 5.02
CA THR A 89 -10.66 4.07 6.28
C THR A 89 -11.92 4.92 6.12
N CYS A 90 -11.79 6.14 5.59
CA CYS A 90 -12.92 7.05 5.40
C CYS A 90 -13.95 6.48 4.43
N ILE A 91 -13.51 5.98 3.28
CA ILE A 91 -14.40 5.49 2.23
C ILE A 91 -15.05 4.16 2.63
N ASN A 92 -14.28 3.18 3.13
CA ASN A 92 -14.83 1.87 3.45
C ASN A 92 -15.83 1.93 4.61
N THR A 93 -15.65 2.87 5.54
CA THR A 93 -16.64 3.11 6.60
C THR A 93 -17.99 3.49 5.99
N GLY A 94 -18.03 4.51 5.11
CA GLY A 94 -19.27 4.92 4.45
C GLY A 94 -19.83 3.89 3.47
N LEU A 95 -18.98 3.16 2.73
CA LEU A 95 -19.45 2.10 1.83
C LEU A 95 -20.13 0.95 2.59
N SER A 96 -19.57 0.56 3.75
CA SER A 96 -20.08 -0.56 4.55
C SER A 96 -21.49 -0.31 5.08
N GLU A 97 -21.84 0.94 5.39
CA GLU A 97 -23.19 1.33 5.83
C GLU A 97 -24.27 1.08 4.77
N HIS A 98 -23.87 1.03 3.50
CA HIS A 98 -24.76 0.79 2.36
C HIS A 98 -24.56 -0.59 1.71
N GLY A 99 -23.89 -1.52 2.39
CA GLY A 99 -23.67 -2.87 1.86
C GLY A 99 -22.77 -2.89 0.62
N LEU A 100 -21.84 -1.95 0.51
CA LEU A 100 -20.85 -1.87 -0.55
C LEU A 100 -19.47 -2.25 0.00
N THR A 101 -18.71 -3.04 -0.76
CA THR A 101 -17.33 -3.42 -0.40
C THR A 101 -16.39 -3.11 -1.55
N ALA A 102 -15.26 -2.47 -1.24
CA ALA A 102 -14.18 -2.22 -2.19
C ALA A 102 -13.10 -3.30 -2.10
N ALA A 103 -12.56 -3.72 -3.24
CA ALA A 103 -11.42 -4.62 -3.35
C ALA A 103 -10.55 -4.23 -4.54
N TRP A 104 -9.29 -4.66 -4.52
CA TRP A 104 -8.36 -4.44 -5.63
C TRP A 104 -7.83 -5.75 -6.20
N GLN A 105 -7.67 -5.76 -7.51
CA GLN A 105 -6.87 -6.74 -8.24
C GLN A 105 -5.64 -6.03 -8.82
N THR A 106 -4.47 -6.62 -8.64
CA THR A 106 -3.21 -6.06 -9.13
C THR A 106 -2.59 -7.04 -10.13
N GLU A 107 -2.16 -6.53 -11.27
CA GLU A 107 -1.45 -7.29 -12.29
C GLU A 107 -0.21 -6.54 -12.76
N GLN A 108 0.85 -7.30 -13.12
CA GLN A 108 2.02 -6.75 -13.80
C GLN A 108 1.90 -7.08 -15.29
N ILE A 109 1.87 -6.04 -16.11
CA ILE A 109 1.86 -6.14 -17.57
C ILE A 109 3.33 -6.18 -18.01
N PRO A 110 3.80 -7.31 -18.59
CA PRO A 110 5.18 -7.43 -19.02
C PRO A 110 5.49 -6.43 -20.14
N ALA A 111 6.76 -6.02 -20.22
CA ALA A 111 7.24 -5.16 -21.29
C ALA A 111 7.01 -5.80 -22.66
N THR A 112 6.77 -4.96 -23.66
CA THR A 112 6.77 -5.32 -25.08
C THR A 112 7.90 -4.57 -25.79
N GLU A 113 8.15 -4.85 -27.07
CA GLU A 113 9.15 -4.12 -27.85
C GLU A 113 8.95 -2.59 -27.87
N ARG A 114 7.73 -2.13 -27.59
CA ARG A 114 7.34 -0.70 -27.66
C ARG A 114 6.99 -0.09 -26.31
N GLU A 115 6.82 -0.89 -25.25
CA GLU A 115 6.34 -0.42 -23.96
C GLU A 115 7.08 -1.11 -22.81
N LYS A 116 7.39 -0.35 -21.76
CA LYS A 116 7.98 -0.91 -20.55
C LYS A 116 6.97 -1.70 -19.73
N THR A 117 7.46 -2.48 -18.76
CA THR A 117 6.65 -3.14 -17.75
C THR A 117 5.77 -2.11 -17.03
N LYS A 118 4.48 -2.42 -16.90
CA LYS A 118 3.51 -1.59 -16.17
C LYS A 118 2.88 -2.39 -15.05
N VAL A 119 2.46 -1.70 -14.02
CA VAL A 119 1.57 -2.21 -12.97
C VAL A 119 0.18 -1.69 -13.26
N ARG A 120 -0.82 -2.57 -13.36
CA ARG A 120 -2.24 -2.19 -13.39
C ARG A 120 -2.89 -2.57 -12.08
N VAL A 121 -3.66 -1.64 -11.55
CA VAL A 121 -4.54 -1.86 -10.41
C VAL A 121 -5.97 -1.63 -10.87
N THR A 122 -6.84 -2.60 -10.61
CA THR A 122 -8.28 -2.53 -10.82
C THR A 122 -8.98 -2.47 -9.47
N CYS A 123 -9.64 -1.36 -9.17
CA CYS A 123 -10.54 -1.25 -8.02
C CYS A 123 -11.92 -1.73 -8.43
N LYS A 124 -12.57 -2.52 -7.58
CA LYS A 124 -13.91 -3.05 -7.77
C LYS A 124 -14.75 -2.78 -6.52
N ILE A 125 -15.91 -2.17 -6.68
CA ILE A 125 -16.92 -2.05 -5.61
C ILE A 125 -18.03 -3.04 -5.91
N THR A 126 -18.37 -3.88 -4.93
CA THR A 126 -19.42 -4.90 -5.04
C THR A 126 -20.51 -4.61 -4.02
N HIS A 127 -21.77 -4.62 -4.46
CA HIS A 127 -22.94 -4.56 -3.58
C HIS A 127 -23.30 -5.94 -3.05
N ILE A 128 -23.92 -6.03 -1.88
CA ILE A 128 -24.38 -7.29 -1.28
C ILE A 128 -25.29 -8.13 -2.19
N PHE A 129 -26.00 -7.51 -3.14
CA PHE A 129 -26.81 -8.22 -4.14
C PHE A 129 -26.01 -8.70 -5.37
N GLY A 130 -24.70 -8.57 -5.36
CA GLY A 130 -23.79 -9.19 -6.35
C GLY A 130 -23.44 -8.31 -7.56
N HIS A 131 -24.09 -7.16 -7.75
CA HIS A 131 -23.65 -6.22 -8.79
C HIS A 131 -22.34 -5.55 -8.38
N SER A 132 -21.49 -5.28 -9.35
CA SER A 132 -20.21 -4.63 -9.13
C SER A 132 -19.79 -3.76 -10.29
N GLU A 133 -19.17 -2.62 -9.97
CA GLU A 133 -18.50 -1.77 -10.96
C GLU A 133 -17.00 -1.72 -10.64
N SER A 134 -16.19 -1.41 -11.65
CA SER A 134 -14.74 -1.37 -11.50
C SER A 134 -14.10 -0.29 -12.36
N THR A 135 -12.98 0.25 -11.89
CA THR A 135 -12.11 1.15 -12.66
C THR A 135 -10.67 0.68 -12.56
N SER A 136 -9.88 0.93 -13.60
CA SER A 136 -8.49 0.48 -13.67
C SER A 136 -7.57 1.62 -14.06
N LEU A 137 -6.41 1.68 -13.41
CA LEU A 137 -5.31 2.55 -13.81
C LEU A 137 -4.03 1.73 -13.96
N ALA A 138 -3.16 2.12 -14.88
CA ALA A 138 -1.87 1.48 -15.10
C ALA A 138 -0.75 2.52 -15.20
N ALA A 139 0.41 2.20 -14.63
CA ALA A 139 1.59 3.05 -14.65
C ALA A 139 2.87 2.21 -14.63
N GLU A 140 4.00 2.80 -15.03
CA GLU A 140 5.32 2.19 -14.85
C GLU A 140 5.66 2.11 -13.34
N PRO A 141 6.49 1.15 -12.90
CA PRO A 141 7.06 1.15 -11.55
C PRO A 141 7.76 2.48 -11.23
N ASP A 142 7.51 3.02 -10.04
CA ASP A 142 8.04 4.31 -9.62
C ASP A 142 9.51 4.19 -9.21
N ASN A 143 10.38 4.37 -10.19
CA ASN A 143 11.83 4.35 -10.00
C ASN A 143 12.40 5.69 -9.49
N SER A 144 11.58 6.58 -8.93
CA SER A 144 12.06 7.83 -8.37
C SER A 144 12.86 7.59 -7.07
N GLY A 145 13.93 8.39 -6.88
CA GLY A 145 14.84 8.26 -5.74
C GLY A 145 15.75 7.03 -5.84
N SER A 146 16.13 6.49 -4.68
CA SER A 146 17.03 5.33 -4.55
C SER A 146 16.27 4.01 -4.30
N LYS A 147 15.06 3.88 -4.86
CA LYS A 147 14.20 2.70 -4.63
C LYS A 147 14.71 1.48 -5.40
N ASN A 148 14.63 0.31 -4.78
CA ASN A 148 14.80 -0.96 -5.49
C ASN A 148 13.55 -1.30 -6.33
N ALA A 149 13.66 -2.31 -7.21
CA ALA A 149 12.59 -2.67 -8.15
C ALA A 149 11.27 -3.06 -7.44
N ILE A 150 11.35 -3.73 -6.29
CA ILE A 150 10.17 -4.17 -5.52
C ILE A 150 9.49 -2.96 -4.87
N GLN A 151 10.26 -2.04 -4.30
CA GLN A 151 9.77 -0.79 -3.72
C GLN A 151 9.12 0.12 -4.79
N ALA A 152 9.70 0.16 -5.99
CA ALA A 152 9.13 0.89 -7.13
C ALA A 152 7.74 0.34 -7.51
N ILE A 153 7.59 -0.99 -7.56
CA ILE A 153 6.29 -1.63 -7.79
C ILE A 153 5.32 -1.31 -6.65
N GLY A 154 5.72 -1.51 -5.39
CA GLY A 154 4.86 -1.30 -4.23
C GLY A 154 4.36 0.14 -4.09
N SER A 155 5.22 1.12 -4.36
CA SER A 155 4.84 2.53 -4.36
C SER A 155 3.86 2.88 -5.50
N THR A 156 4.07 2.33 -6.70
CA THR A 156 3.09 2.46 -7.79
C THR A 156 1.74 1.80 -7.44
N VAL A 157 1.74 0.58 -6.88
CA VAL A 157 0.49 -0.11 -6.46
C VAL A 157 -0.28 0.75 -5.47
N THR A 158 0.37 1.21 -4.41
CA THR A 158 -0.25 2.04 -3.35
C THR A 158 -0.86 3.31 -3.94
N TYR A 159 -0.15 3.96 -4.87
CA TYR A 159 -0.64 5.14 -5.56
C TYR A 159 -1.89 4.83 -6.38
N LEU A 160 -1.83 3.80 -7.25
CA LEU A 160 -2.94 3.43 -8.12
C LEU A 160 -4.17 2.96 -7.33
N GLN A 161 -4.00 2.23 -6.23
CA GLN A 161 -5.10 1.81 -5.35
C GLN A 161 -5.89 3.01 -4.82
N ARG A 162 -5.18 4.04 -4.36
CA ARG A 162 -5.81 5.28 -3.86
C ARG A 162 -6.64 5.97 -4.94
N TYR A 163 -6.04 6.20 -6.11
CA TYR A 163 -6.73 6.96 -7.17
C TYR A 163 -7.85 6.18 -7.85
N THR A 164 -7.73 4.85 -7.96
CA THR A 164 -8.82 4.02 -8.49
C THR A 164 -10.02 4.01 -7.54
N LEU A 165 -9.81 3.98 -6.21
CA LEU A 165 -10.91 4.07 -5.25
C LEU A 165 -11.58 5.44 -5.27
N LEU A 166 -10.81 6.53 -5.27
CA LEU A 166 -11.34 7.89 -5.41
C LEU A 166 -12.13 8.06 -6.71
N ALA A 167 -11.59 7.56 -7.83
CA ALA A 167 -12.26 7.63 -9.13
C ALA A 167 -13.58 6.85 -9.17
N LEU A 168 -13.60 5.63 -8.61
CA LEU A 168 -14.78 4.78 -8.62
C LEU A 168 -15.89 5.32 -7.71
N THR A 169 -15.52 5.90 -6.57
CA THR A 169 -16.46 6.54 -5.64
C THR A 169 -16.86 7.95 -6.08
N GLY A 170 -16.12 8.57 -7.00
CA GLY A 170 -16.35 9.96 -7.43
C GLY A 170 -16.02 10.98 -6.34
N LEU A 171 -15.05 10.68 -5.47
CA LEU A 171 -14.61 11.53 -4.38
C LEU A 171 -13.25 12.16 -4.69
N ALA A 172 -12.98 13.29 -4.03
CA ALA A 172 -11.71 13.99 -4.08
C ALA A 172 -11.20 14.26 -2.65
N THR A 173 -9.89 14.36 -2.49
CA THR A 173 -9.28 14.79 -1.22
C THR A 173 -9.46 16.29 -1.05
N CYS A 174 -9.70 16.77 0.17
CA CYS A 174 -9.83 18.19 0.44
C CYS A 174 -8.58 18.96 -0.03
N GLU A 175 -8.81 20.13 -0.63
CA GLU A 175 -7.76 21.11 -0.82
C GLU A 175 -7.40 21.67 0.56
N GLN A 176 -6.12 21.70 0.88
CA GLN A 176 -5.66 22.57 1.96
C GLN A 176 -5.57 23.94 1.32
N ASP A 177 -6.54 24.78 1.64
CA ASP A 177 -6.59 26.17 1.24
C ASP A 177 -5.38 26.90 1.84
N ASP A 178 -4.30 27.00 1.05
CA ASP A 178 -3.16 27.90 1.31
C ASP A 178 -3.31 29.23 0.56
N ASP A 179 -4.47 29.49 -0.08
CA ASP A 179 -4.77 30.72 -0.84
C ASP A 179 -5.79 31.64 -0.13
N GLY A 180 -5.99 31.45 1.17
CA GLY A 180 -6.81 32.30 2.04
C GLY A 180 -6.00 33.00 3.14
N VAL A 181 -5.47 34.18 2.82
CA VAL A 181 -4.98 35.26 3.72
C VAL A 181 -5.01 34.96 5.23
N ALA A 182 -3.92 34.42 5.77
CA ALA A 182 -3.57 34.60 7.19
C ALA A 182 -2.19 35.26 7.26
N SER A 183 -2.20 36.57 7.46
CA SER A 183 -1.05 37.41 7.77
C SER A 183 -0.40 37.00 9.10
N GLY A 184 0.44 35.97 9.06
CA GLY A 184 1.34 35.60 10.14
C GLY A 184 2.67 35.23 9.51
N GLN A 185 3.64 36.15 9.61
CA GLN A 185 5.01 36.09 9.09
C GLN A 185 5.43 34.71 8.51
N ARG A 186 5.44 34.61 7.17
CA ARG A 186 6.19 33.56 6.48
C ARG A 186 7.63 33.61 7.02
N PRO A 187 8.17 32.54 7.61
CA PRO A 187 9.56 32.55 8.04
C PRO A 187 10.43 32.90 6.81
N PRO A 188 11.49 33.71 6.98
CA PRO A 188 12.32 34.12 5.87
C PRO A 188 12.78 32.88 5.11
N SER A 189 12.72 32.93 3.78
CA SER A 189 13.19 31.84 2.93
C SER A 189 14.68 31.66 3.12
N VAL A 190 15.08 30.70 3.96
CA VAL A 190 16.48 30.33 4.20
C VAL A 190 17.01 29.59 2.97
N ARG A 191 18.21 29.97 2.50
CA ARG A 191 18.92 29.25 1.43
C ARG A 191 19.19 27.81 1.89
N GLN A 192 18.80 26.82 1.09
CA GLN A 192 19.17 25.42 1.35
C GLN A 192 20.68 25.20 1.15
N PRO A 193 21.32 24.34 1.96
CA PRO A 193 22.72 23.96 1.75
C PRO A 193 22.93 23.27 0.40
N THR A 194 24.08 23.50 -0.24
CA THR A 194 24.53 22.75 -1.44
C THR A 194 24.98 21.33 -1.06
N ASP A 195 25.14 20.44 -2.04
CA ASP A 195 25.60 19.07 -1.81
C ASP A 195 26.96 19.03 -1.07
N GLU A 196 27.89 19.93 -1.44
CA GLU A 196 29.18 20.11 -0.75
C GLU A 196 29.01 20.58 0.71
N GLU A 197 28.05 21.46 0.98
CA GLU A 197 27.74 21.91 2.34
C GLU A 197 27.09 20.77 3.15
N TRP A 198 26.29 19.92 2.51
CA TRP A 198 25.71 18.73 3.13
C TRP A 198 26.76 17.69 3.53
N GLU A 199 27.80 17.49 2.72
CA GLU A 199 28.93 16.61 3.09
C GLU A 199 29.60 17.11 4.37
N VAL A 200 29.86 18.41 4.47
CA VAL A 200 30.47 19.01 5.67
C VAL A 200 29.52 18.90 6.88
N ILE A 201 28.21 19.08 6.68
CA ILE A 201 27.21 18.89 7.74
C ILE A 201 27.18 17.44 8.23
N ALA A 202 27.27 16.46 7.31
CA ALA A 202 27.31 15.05 7.66
C ALA A 202 28.54 14.71 8.51
N GLU A 203 29.70 15.26 8.15
CA GLU A 203 30.94 15.09 8.93
C GLU A 203 30.87 15.79 10.29
N VAL A 204 30.18 16.94 10.40
CA VAL A 204 29.87 17.56 11.70
C VAL A 204 28.98 16.65 12.55
N CYS A 205 27.97 16.00 11.96
CA CYS A 205 27.08 15.09 12.68
C CYS A 205 27.83 13.89 13.24
N LYS A 206 28.74 13.29 12.46
CA LYS A 206 29.60 12.17 12.88
C LYS A 206 30.55 12.56 14.02
N ALA A 207 31.01 13.81 14.03
CA ALA A 207 31.93 14.33 15.05
C ALA A 207 31.26 14.69 16.39
N ILE A 208 29.92 14.73 16.46
CA ILE A 208 29.17 15.03 17.69
C ILE A 208 28.84 13.71 18.41
N PRO A 209 29.21 13.55 19.70
CA PRO A 209 28.90 12.34 20.44
C PRO A 209 27.40 12.24 20.73
N ALA A 210 26.74 11.24 20.16
CA ALA A 210 25.32 10.98 20.38
C ALA A 210 25.09 10.08 21.61
N PRO A 211 24.02 10.31 22.40
CA PRO A 211 23.61 9.40 23.47
C PRO A 211 23.20 8.01 22.92
N PRO A 212 23.28 6.94 23.75
CA PRO A 212 22.83 5.60 23.34
C PRO A 212 21.40 5.60 22.79
N GLY A 213 21.19 4.93 21.65
CA GLY A 213 19.89 4.82 20.98
C GLY A 213 19.41 6.09 20.26
N LYS A 214 20.29 7.09 20.11
CA LYS A 214 19.99 8.33 19.38
C LYS A 214 21.07 8.68 18.38
N ARG A 215 20.71 9.48 17.38
CA ARG A 215 21.62 10.07 16.40
C ARG A 215 21.41 11.56 16.26
N VAL A 216 22.41 12.23 15.69
CA VAL A 216 22.39 13.67 15.42
C VAL A 216 21.59 13.95 14.15
N ASP A 217 20.67 14.91 14.21
CA ASP A 217 19.85 15.32 13.08
C ASP A 217 20.57 16.36 12.22
N ALA A 218 20.97 15.96 11.01
CA ALA A 218 21.68 16.82 10.06
C ALA A 218 20.91 18.08 9.67
N LYS A 219 19.56 18.03 9.61
CA LYS A 219 18.74 19.21 9.28
C LYS A 219 18.77 20.22 10.42
N LYS A 220 18.76 19.75 11.67
CA LYS A 220 18.87 20.62 12.85
C LYS A 220 20.26 21.23 12.96
N VAL A 221 21.32 20.46 12.69
CA VAL A 221 22.70 20.98 12.60
C VAL A 221 22.80 22.10 11.57
N ALA A 222 22.24 21.88 10.37
CA ALA A 222 22.22 22.88 9.30
C ALA A 222 21.48 24.15 9.73
N ALA A 223 20.30 24.01 10.33
CA ALA A 223 19.48 25.12 10.78
C ALA A 223 20.18 25.97 11.85
N ILE A 224 20.78 25.32 12.85
CA ILE A 224 21.51 25.99 13.95
C ILE A 224 22.75 26.72 13.42
N CYS A 225 23.48 26.12 12.48
CA CYS A 225 24.63 26.76 11.86
C CYS A 225 24.22 28.00 11.05
N TYR A 226 23.13 27.88 10.28
CA TYR A 226 22.59 28.99 9.49
C TYR A 226 22.06 30.12 10.39
N GLU A 227 21.34 29.82 11.46
CA GLU A 227 20.86 30.82 12.41
C GLU A 227 22.02 31.60 13.06
N SER A 228 23.11 30.92 13.42
CA SER A 228 24.25 31.56 14.07
C SER A 228 25.10 32.41 13.12
N ARG A 229 25.22 32.05 11.85
CA ARG A 229 26.22 32.64 10.92
C ARG A 229 25.66 33.16 9.60
N GLN A 230 24.35 33.01 9.38
CA GLN A 230 23.67 33.24 8.09
C GLN A 230 24.30 32.48 6.92
N ALA A 231 25.03 31.40 7.19
CA ALA A 231 25.73 30.59 6.21
C ALA A 231 25.84 29.14 6.67
N SER A 232 25.74 28.21 5.72
CA SER A 232 25.99 26.79 5.93
C SER A 232 27.49 26.51 6.02
N PRO A 233 27.92 25.50 6.79
CA PRO A 233 29.32 25.13 6.83
C PRO A 233 29.73 24.46 5.52
N SER A 234 30.76 25.00 4.87
CA SER A 234 31.27 24.56 3.57
C SER A 234 32.73 24.09 3.58
N ALA A 235 33.40 24.18 4.73
CA ALA A 235 34.82 23.83 4.86
C ALA A 235 35.03 22.67 5.84
N MET A 236 35.65 21.59 5.37
CA MET A 236 36.03 20.43 6.20
C MET A 236 36.92 20.80 7.40
N SER A 237 37.76 21.83 7.25
CA SER A 237 38.60 22.34 8.34
C SER A 237 37.79 22.93 9.52
N ALA A 238 36.50 23.24 9.32
CA ALA A 238 35.64 23.78 10.36
C ALA A 238 34.90 22.71 11.19
N VAL A 239 34.90 21.44 10.76
CA VAL A 239 34.11 20.34 11.34
C VAL A 239 34.31 20.22 12.84
N SER A 240 35.55 20.02 13.29
CA SER A 240 35.84 19.80 14.72
C SER A 240 35.47 20.98 15.61
N ARG A 241 35.61 22.21 15.09
CA ARG A 241 35.23 23.43 15.82
C ARG A 241 33.72 23.56 15.96
N ILE A 242 32.96 23.21 14.91
CA ILE A 242 31.50 23.28 14.91
C ILE A 242 30.91 22.17 15.80
N ALA A 243 31.42 20.94 15.70
CA ALA A 243 30.99 19.83 16.54
C ALA A 243 31.19 20.11 18.04
N LYS A 244 32.34 20.69 18.41
CA LYS A 244 32.59 21.12 19.80
C LYS A 244 31.58 22.19 20.25
N TRP A 245 31.37 23.21 19.43
CA TRP A 245 30.41 24.28 19.72
C TRP A 245 28.98 23.78 19.90
N LEU A 246 28.52 22.86 19.04
CA LEU A 246 27.18 22.24 19.16
C LEU A 246 27.05 21.35 20.40
N SER A 247 28.12 20.64 20.77
CA SER A 247 28.15 19.80 21.97
C SER A 247 28.07 20.64 23.24
N ASP A 248 28.73 21.80 23.27
CA ASP A 248 28.75 22.72 24.41
C ASP A 248 27.38 23.42 24.63
N MET A 249 26.52 23.49 23.60
CA MET A 249 25.20 24.14 23.67
C MET A 249 24.13 23.34 24.44
N ASN A 250 24.38 22.06 24.74
CA ASN A 250 23.47 21.16 25.45
C ASN A 250 22.01 21.23 24.95
N ARG A 251 21.79 20.98 23.66
CA ARG A 251 20.48 20.96 22.99
C ARG A 251 19.96 19.53 22.83
N PRO A 252 19.05 19.04 23.70
CA PRO A 252 18.54 17.68 23.58
C PRO A 252 17.72 17.46 22.30
N GLU A 253 17.18 18.53 21.71
CA GLU A 253 16.42 18.49 20.46
C GLU A 253 17.30 18.14 19.26
N LEU A 254 18.63 18.26 19.38
CA LEU A 254 19.58 17.90 18.33
C LEU A 254 19.58 16.39 18.02
N PHE A 255 19.14 15.58 18.99
CA PHE A 255 19.17 14.13 18.92
C PHE A 255 17.79 13.56 18.61
N ILE A 256 17.73 12.64 17.65
CA ILE A 256 16.53 11.88 17.27
C ILE A 256 16.74 10.39 17.56
N PRO A 257 15.67 9.60 17.79
CA PRO A 257 15.79 8.14 17.94
C PRO A 257 16.53 7.50 16.75
N GLU A 258 17.44 6.57 17.04
CA GLU A 258 18.11 5.76 16.01
C GLU A 258 17.23 4.56 15.69
N ASN A 259 16.31 4.76 14.74
CA ASN A 259 15.34 3.74 14.31
C ASN A 259 15.85 2.91 13.12
N ARG A 260 17.09 3.15 12.66
CA ARG A 260 17.69 2.43 11.53
C ARG A 260 18.02 0.98 11.91
N SER A 261 17.87 0.06 10.96
CA SER A 261 18.37 -1.31 11.10
C SER A 261 19.89 -1.36 11.02
N ASP A 262 20.52 -2.46 11.46
CA ASP A 262 21.97 -2.62 11.40
C ASP A 262 22.48 -2.60 9.95
N PHE A 263 21.68 -3.09 9.01
CA PHE A 263 21.94 -3.00 7.57
C PHE A 263 21.98 -1.54 7.09
N GLU A 264 20.99 -0.73 7.47
CA GLU A 264 20.91 0.68 7.11
C GLU A 264 22.06 1.48 7.73
N ILE A 265 22.47 1.16 8.96
CA ILE A 265 23.62 1.77 9.61
C ILE A 265 24.92 1.39 8.88
N GLY A 266 25.09 0.12 8.52
CA GLY A 266 26.29 -0.39 7.85
C GLY A 266 26.49 0.15 6.43
N GLN A 267 25.41 0.52 5.75
CA GLN A 267 25.42 1.08 4.40
C GLN A 267 25.26 2.62 4.37
N ASP A 268 25.32 3.28 5.53
CA ASP A 268 25.05 4.72 5.72
C ASP A 268 23.75 5.20 5.04
N MET A 269 22.73 4.33 5.06
CA MET A 269 21.43 4.63 4.47
C MET A 269 20.56 5.45 5.44
N PRO A 270 19.71 6.33 4.91
CA PRO A 270 18.67 6.96 5.71
C PRO A 270 17.61 5.91 6.08
N GLY A 271 17.23 5.85 7.36
CA GLY A 271 16.08 5.05 7.79
C GLY A 271 14.77 5.63 7.28
N ASP A 272 13.81 4.76 7.03
CA ASP A 272 12.43 5.09 6.66
C ASP A 272 11.45 4.85 7.82
N GLU A 273 10.15 5.04 7.57
CA GLU A 273 9.09 4.93 8.58
C GLU A 273 8.75 3.49 8.99
N ASN A 274 9.31 2.51 8.27
CA ASN A 274 9.23 1.08 8.56
C ASN A 274 10.57 0.50 9.03
N SER A 275 11.62 1.32 9.17
CA SER A 275 12.86 0.90 9.81
C SER A 275 12.56 0.53 11.26
N VAL A 276 12.72 -0.75 11.55
CA VAL A 276 12.66 -1.30 12.89
C VAL A 276 14.11 -1.59 13.29
N PRO A 277 14.59 -1.08 14.43
CA PRO A 277 15.90 -1.49 14.93
C PRO A 277 15.89 -3.00 15.11
N ASP A 278 16.94 -3.68 14.66
CA ASP A 278 17.04 -5.13 14.85
C ASP A 278 16.98 -5.43 16.34
N ASP A 279 15.96 -6.20 16.75
CA ASP A 279 15.79 -6.59 18.15
C ASP A 279 17.03 -7.42 18.54
N PRO A 280 17.74 -7.11 19.63
CA PRO A 280 18.82 -7.96 20.12
C PRO A 280 18.37 -9.42 20.31
N ALA A 281 17.08 -9.69 20.58
CA ALA A 281 16.54 -11.06 20.60
C ALA A 281 16.44 -11.73 19.21
N ALA A 282 16.26 -10.96 18.14
CA ALA A 282 16.29 -11.45 16.76
C ALA A 282 17.74 -11.75 16.33
N ARG A 283 18.71 -10.93 16.75
CA ARG A 283 20.14 -11.20 16.55
C ARG A 283 20.59 -12.48 17.26
N ASP A 284 20.12 -12.70 18.49
CA ASP A 284 20.36 -13.96 19.21
C ASP A 284 19.73 -15.16 18.46
N ALA A 285 18.56 -14.98 17.84
CA ALA A 285 17.91 -16.02 17.05
C ALA A 285 18.65 -16.32 15.74
N GLU A 286 19.17 -15.31 15.05
CA GLU A 286 19.99 -15.45 13.85
C GLU A 286 21.37 -16.04 14.16
N GLU A 287 22.04 -15.62 15.23
CA GLU A 287 23.29 -16.25 15.70
C GLU A 287 23.05 -17.70 16.13
N THR A 288 21.92 -17.98 16.80
CA THR A 288 21.53 -19.36 17.15
C THR A 288 21.22 -20.19 15.90
N ALA A 289 20.62 -19.59 14.87
CA ALA A 289 20.33 -20.24 13.60
C ALA A 289 21.64 -20.50 12.81
N ALA A 290 22.54 -19.53 12.72
CA ALA A 290 23.85 -19.68 12.10
C ALA A 290 24.72 -20.73 12.83
N ALA A 291 24.65 -20.77 14.17
CA ALA A 291 25.35 -21.79 14.97
C ALA A 291 24.76 -23.20 14.80
N LYS A 292 23.44 -23.32 14.59
CA LYS A 292 22.76 -24.61 14.40
C LYS A 292 22.77 -25.12 12.96
N PHE A 293 22.74 -24.22 11.99
CA PHE A 293 22.49 -24.53 10.58
C PHE A 293 23.64 -24.10 9.64
N GLY A 294 24.67 -23.42 10.16
CA GLY A 294 25.83 -22.94 9.39
C GLY A 294 25.59 -21.58 8.72
N GLU A 295 26.62 -21.04 8.06
CA GLU A 295 26.48 -19.84 7.21
C GLU A 295 25.69 -20.18 5.93
N GLU A 296 24.82 -19.26 5.52
CA GLU A 296 24.04 -19.36 4.29
C GLU A 296 24.99 -19.31 3.07
N ASN A 297 25.28 -20.48 2.50
CA ASN A 297 26.15 -20.61 1.33
C ASN A 297 25.31 -20.60 0.05
N ASP A 298 25.47 -19.57 -0.77
CA ASP A 298 24.86 -19.42 -2.11
C ASP A 298 25.32 -20.46 -3.15
N GLN A 299 26.15 -21.44 -2.77
CA GLN A 299 26.73 -22.44 -3.67
C GLN A 299 26.68 -23.89 -3.17
N VAL A 300 25.65 -24.29 -2.43
CA VAL A 300 25.44 -25.72 -2.18
C VAL A 300 24.73 -26.34 -3.40
N PRO A 301 25.30 -27.35 -4.09
CA PRO A 301 24.59 -28.02 -5.17
C PRO A 301 23.30 -28.63 -4.61
N CYS A 302 22.17 -28.05 -4.99
CA CYS A 302 20.86 -28.52 -4.60
C CYS A 302 20.60 -29.86 -5.29
N ARG A 303 20.39 -30.92 -4.51
CA ARG A 303 19.93 -32.22 -5.04
C ARG A 303 18.47 -32.44 -4.69
N PHE A 304 17.68 -32.87 -5.66
CA PHE A 304 16.29 -33.25 -5.46
C PHE A 304 16.23 -34.76 -5.27
N ASP A 305 16.09 -35.21 -4.03
CA ASP A 305 15.87 -36.61 -3.68
C ASP A 305 14.37 -36.84 -3.48
N ALA A 306 13.85 -38.00 -3.91
CA ALA A 306 12.49 -38.43 -3.62
C ALA A 306 12.52 -39.65 -2.69
N ILE A 307 11.63 -39.68 -1.71
CA ILE A 307 11.47 -40.83 -0.81
C ILE A 307 10.12 -41.45 -1.09
N CYS A 308 10.12 -42.70 -1.57
CA CYS A 308 8.90 -43.46 -1.77
C CYS A 308 8.66 -44.36 -0.57
N LEU A 309 7.45 -44.29 0.00
CA LEU A 309 7.00 -45.15 1.09
C LEU A 309 5.99 -46.15 0.55
N ILE A 310 6.42 -47.39 0.38
CA ILE A 310 5.56 -48.47 -0.11
C ILE A 310 5.05 -49.24 1.10
N LYS A 311 3.72 -49.31 1.25
CA LYS A 311 3.10 -50.05 2.35
C LYS A 311 3.32 -51.56 2.15
N ASP A 312 3.85 -52.23 3.16
CA ASP A 312 4.05 -53.68 3.12
C ASP A 312 2.68 -54.39 3.10
N PRO A 313 2.38 -55.22 2.07
CA PRO A 313 1.06 -55.86 1.96
C PRO A 313 0.76 -56.83 3.12
N ASP A 314 1.78 -57.41 3.74
CA ASP A 314 1.61 -58.48 4.73
C ASP A 314 1.71 -58.00 6.19
N ASN A 315 2.07 -56.73 6.42
CA ASN A 315 2.16 -56.18 7.77
C ASN A 315 1.71 -54.72 7.81
N GLY A 316 0.43 -54.51 8.16
CA GLY A 316 -0.34 -53.28 7.90
C GLY A 316 0.16 -51.96 8.48
N ASN A 317 1.24 -51.96 9.27
CA ASN A 317 1.86 -50.77 9.87
C ASN A 317 3.36 -50.60 9.56
N ARG A 318 3.94 -51.37 8.63
CA ARG A 318 5.32 -51.16 8.16
C ARG A 318 5.33 -50.67 6.71
N TYR A 319 6.20 -49.70 6.44
CA TYR A 319 6.46 -49.17 5.11
C TYR A 319 7.90 -49.49 4.74
N GLN A 320 8.12 -50.01 3.54
CA GLN A 320 9.45 -50.04 2.95
C GLN A 320 9.77 -48.64 2.41
N VAL A 321 10.95 -48.13 2.80
CA VAL A 321 11.42 -46.80 2.42
C VAL A 321 12.44 -46.97 1.30
N GLU A 322 12.12 -46.48 0.13
CA GLU A 322 13.05 -46.41 -0.99
C GLU A 322 13.51 -44.97 -1.22
N TRP A 323 14.82 -44.77 -1.14
CA TRP A 323 15.45 -43.47 -1.34
C TRP A 323 15.93 -43.35 -2.78
N LEU A 324 15.21 -42.57 -3.59
CA LEU A 324 15.60 -42.22 -4.94
C LEU A 324 16.44 -40.95 -4.89
N ARG A 325 17.76 -41.13 -4.78
CA ARG A 325 18.70 -40.01 -4.80
C ARG A 325 18.86 -39.46 -6.22
N ASN A 326 18.87 -38.14 -6.36
CA ASN A 326 18.85 -37.43 -7.65
C ASN A 326 17.63 -37.78 -8.53
N ALA A 327 16.44 -37.79 -7.93
CA ALA A 327 15.20 -38.10 -8.65
C ALA A 327 14.96 -37.14 -9.84
N PHE A 328 15.47 -35.91 -9.76
CA PHE A 328 15.38 -34.91 -10.82
C PHE A 328 16.69 -34.09 -10.89
N SER A 329 17.08 -33.69 -12.09
CA SER A 329 18.09 -32.64 -12.29
C SER A 329 17.41 -31.31 -12.61
N THR A 330 18.02 -30.21 -12.17
CA THR A 330 17.67 -28.85 -12.62
C THR A 330 17.96 -28.64 -14.11
#